data_AF-A0A955JVY5-F1
#
_entry.id   AF-A0A955JVY5-F1
#
_cell.length_a   1.000
_cell.length_b   1.000
_cell.length_c   1.000
_cell.angle_alpha   90.00
_cell.angle_beta   90.00
_cell.angle_gamma   90.00
#
_symmetry.space_group_name_H-M   'P 1'
#
loop_
_entity.id
_entity.type
_entity.pdbx_description
1 polymer ?
#
loop_
_entity_poly.entity_id
_entity_poly.type
_entity_poly.pdbx_seq_one_letter_code
_entity_poly.pdbx_strand_id
1 'polypeptide(L)'
;ALNGHVPVTFVVLSIALMEAILNRKNIVLASIGHEGEEPHAFIEDLPVTHQWSKTWKAEKLFSEYVHRYISPNISVGSPLRGYSELRIAELFTEYSWGKFGKSFSSCNRANYAQGQDNTHLKWCGECPKCANSYLLFAPFVSPHELQAIFNGQDLFTKQSLKPVFEGLLGIGDAIKPFECIGEIDELRTAYYMAKKRWRDEIGSLPFSVPEAEYDYKKEYPVQRWTEEYLV
;
A
#
# COMPACT_ATOMS: atom_id res chain seq x y z
N ALA A 1 -26.38 3.58 -10.29
CA ALA A 1 -25.81 4.00 -9.00
C ALA A 1 -25.67 5.51 -9.02
N LEU A 2 -25.96 6.21 -7.92
CA LEU A 2 -25.37 7.54 -7.74
C LEU A 2 -23.85 7.31 -7.78
N ASN A 3 -23.11 8.01 -8.63
CA ASN A 3 -21.67 7.80 -8.88
C ASN A 3 -20.79 8.17 -7.66
N GLY A 4 -21.07 7.58 -6.50
CA GLY A 4 -20.31 7.73 -5.27
C GLY A 4 -19.22 6.67 -5.13
N HIS A 5 -18.37 6.85 -4.13
CA HIS A 5 -17.30 5.92 -3.79
C HIS A 5 -17.87 4.53 -3.45
N VAL A 6 -17.35 3.48 -4.08
CA VAL A 6 -17.69 2.08 -3.78
C VAL A 6 -16.78 1.62 -2.63
N PRO A 7 -17.31 1.17 -1.48
CA PRO A 7 -16.50 0.71 -0.36
C PRO A 7 -15.95 -0.71 -0.63
N VAL A 8 -15.01 -0.81 -1.58
CA VAL A 8 -14.49 -2.08 -2.10
C VAL A 8 -13.97 -3.00 -1.01
N THR A 9 -13.30 -2.45 0.02
CA THR A 9 -12.81 -3.22 1.17
C THR A 9 -13.93 -3.96 1.89
N PHE A 10 -15.07 -3.31 2.16
CA PHE A 10 -16.19 -3.98 2.80
C PHE A 10 -16.86 -5.01 1.90
N VAL A 11 -16.90 -4.77 0.59
CA VAL A 11 -17.38 -5.78 -0.36
C VAL A 11 -16.50 -7.03 -0.31
N VAL A 12 -15.18 -6.86 -0.39
CA VAL A 12 -14.22 -7.97 -0.33
C VAL A 12 -14.29 -8.70 1.02
N LEU A 13 -14.33 -7.97 2.14
CA LEU A 13 -14.45 -8.57 3.48
C LEU A 13 -15.76 -9.32 3.67
N SER A 14 -16.87 -8.81 3.11
CA SER A 14 -18.17 -9.51 3.18
C SER A 14 -18.14 -10.81 2.38
N ILE A 15 -17.50 -10.82 1.21
CA ILE A 15 -17.29 -12.04 0.42
C ILE A 15 -16.40 -13.04 1.17
N ALA A 16 -15.28 -12.58 1.72
CA ALA A 16 -14.38 -13.43 2.50
C ALA A 16 -15.07 -14.01 3.75
N LEU A 17 -15.97 -13.25 4.39
CA LEU A 17 -16.80 -13.71 5.49
C LEU A 17 -17.78 -14.81 5.04
N MET A 18 -18.46 -14.63 3.90
CA MET A 18 -19.33 -15.66 3.34
C MET A 18 -18.55 -16.95 3.05
N GLU A 19 -17.38 -16.83 2.43
CA GLU A 19 -16.48 -17.96 2.18
C GLU A 19 -16.04 -18.64 3.47
N ALA A 20 -15.69 -17.88 4.51
CA ALA A 20 -15.31 -18.45 5.80
C ALA A 20 -16.46 -19.29 6.39
N ILE A 21 -17.69 -18.77 6.36
CA ILE A 21 -18.88 -19.48 6.85
C ILE A 21 -19.11 -20.78 6.06
N LEU A 22 -19.10 -20.70 4.71
CA LEU A 22 -19.34 -21.85 3.84
C LEU A 22 -18.28 -22.95 4.03
N ASN A 23 -17.03 -22.54 4.25
CA ASN A 23 -15.90 -23.46 4.43
C ASN A 23 -15.64 -23.84 5.91
N ARG A 24 -16.56 -23.49 6.83
CA ARG A 24 -16.44 -23.75 8.28
C ARG A 24 -15.13 -23.23 8.88
N LYS A 25 -14.68 -22.08 8.38
CA LYS A 25 -13.56 -21.31 8.94
C LYS A 25 -14.10 -20.20 9.83
N ASN A 26 -13.26 -19.73 10.73
CA ASN A 26 -13.61 -18.73 11.73
C ASN A 26 -12.66 -17.53 11.75
N ILE A 27 -11.76 -17.44 10.78
CA ILE A 27 -10.78 -16.36 10.67
C ILE A 27 -10.82 -15.80 9.26
N VAL A 28 -10.97 -14.48 9.17
CA VAL A 28 -10.85 -13.71 7.92
C VAL A 28 -9.70 -12.73 8.11
N LEU A 29 -8.58 -13.00 7.44
CA LEU A 29 -7.43 -12.12 7.41
C LEU A 29 -7.56 -11.11 6.27
N ALA A 30 -7.44 -9.83 6.60
CA ALA A 30 -7.31 -8.74 5.64
C ALA A 30 -5.83 -8.37 5.44
N SER A 31 -5.54 -7.65 4.36
CA SER A 31 -4.20 -7.15 4.04
C SER A 31 -4.23 -5.63 3.92
N ILE A 32 -4.44 -4.94 5.05
CA ILE A 32 -4.56 -3.49 5.15
C ILE A 32 -3.52 -3.03 6.16
N GLY A 33 -2.59 -2.16 5.76
CA GLY A 33 -1.57 -1.64 6.65
C GLY A 33 -2.02 -0.36 7.37
N HIS A 34 -1.09 0.27 8.07
CA HIS A 34 -1.36 1.50 8.80
C HIS A 34 -1.76 2.67 7.89
N GLU A 35 -1.28 2.70 6.64
CA GLU A 35 -1.53 3.76 5.66
C GLU A 35 -3.01 4.03 5.39
N GLY A 36 -3.87 3.05 5.67
CA GLY A 36 -5.32 3.22 5.57
C GLY A 36 -5.88 4.33 6.48
N GLU A 37 -5.11 4.76 7.49
CA GLU A 37 -5.43 5.88 8.38
C GLU A 37 -5.06 7.25 7.81
N GLU A 38 -4.16 7.34 6.82
CA GLU A 38 -3.61 8.62 6.36
C GLU A 38 -4.70 9.45 5.64
N PRO A 39 -5.02 10.66 6.14
CA PRO A 39 -5.85 11.60 5.42
C PRO A 39 -5.13 12.08 4.16
N HIS A 40 -5.83 12.07 3.03
CA HIS A 40 -5.30 12.69 1.82
C HIS A 40 -5.44 14.21 1.84
N ALA A 41 -6.55 14.69 2.40
CA ALA A 41 -6.88 16.10 2.50
C ALA A 41 -7.75 16.33 3.74
N PHE A 42 -7.99 17.60 4.05
CA PHE A 42 -8.89 18.02 5.11
C PHE A 42 -9.93 19.00 4.56
N ILE A 43 -11.18 18.85 5.00
CA ILE A 43 -12.21 19.88 4.87
C ILE A 43 -12.44 20.41 6.28
N GLU A 44 -11.92 21.59 6.57
CA GLU A 44 -11.77 22.07 7.96
C GLU A 44 -11.00 21.04 8.79
N ASP A 45 -11.61 20.51 9.86
CA ASP A 45 -11.00 19.48 10.72
C ASP A 45 -11.37 18.04 10.28
N LEU A 46 -12.16 17.89 9.21
CA LEU A 46 -12.62 16.57 8.73
C LEU A 46 -11.56 15.92 7.83
N PRO A 47 -10.93 14.80 8.24
CA PRO A 47 -10.01 14.07 7.38
C PRO A 47 -10.77 13.41 6.22
N VAL A 48 -10.33 13.67 5.00
CA VAL A 48 -10.81 13.04 3.78
C VAL A 48 -9.79 12.00 3.34
N THR A 49 -10.16 10.73 3.39
CA THR A 49 -9.34 9.61 2.94
C THR A 49 -9.84 9.11 1.58
N HIS A 50 -8.93 8.48 0.80
CA HIS A 50 -9.31 7.88 -0.48
C HIS A 50 -10.22 6.66 -0.32
N GLN A 51 -10.10 5.91 0.78
CA GLN A 51 -10.90 4.71 1.10
C GLN A 51 -11.13 4.58 2.62
N TRP A 52 -12.20 5.18 3.15
CA TRP A 52 -12.53 5.14 4.59
C TRP A 52 -12.65 3.71 5.16
N SER A 53 -13.08 2.75 4.34
CA SER A 53 -13.22 1.35 4.73
C SER A 53 -11.90 0.63 5.01
N LYS A 54 -10.75 1.28 4.77
CA LYS A 54 -9.41 0.82 5.19
C LYS A 54 -8.98 1.35 6.55
N THR A 55 -9.77 2.23 7.17
CA THR A 55 -9.40 2.78 8.48
C THR A 55 -9.52 1.74 9.59
N TRP A 56 -8.76 1.91 10.67
CA TRP A 56 -8.85 1.19 11.92
C TRP A 56 -10.23 1.30 12.53
N LYS A 57 -10.86 2.48 12.46
CA LYS A 57 -12.24 2.66 12.89
C LYS A 57 -13.20 1.79 12.08
N ALA A 58 -13.06 1.75 10.76
CA ALA A 58 -13.87 0.90 9.89
C ALA A 58 -13.65 -0.59 10.18
N GLU A 59 -12.40 -1.01 10.38
CA GLU A 59 -12.06 -2.40 10.71
C GLU A 59 -12.71 -2.85 12.03
N LYS A 60 -12.60 -2.03 13.09
CA LYS A 60 -13.25 -2.31 14.38
C LYS A 60 -14.77 -2.39 14.26
N LEU A 61 -15.39 -1.44 13.56
CA LEU A 61 -16.85 -1.43 13.35
C LEU A 61 -17.33 -2.68 12.60
N PHE A 62 -16.56 -3.13 11.59
CA PHE A 62 -16.88 -4.35 10.86
C PHE A 62 -16.71 -5.60 11.74
N SER A 63 -15.59 -5.69 12.48
CA SER A 63 -15.33 -6.78 13.43
C SER A 63 -16.42 -6.88 14.51
N GLU A 64 -16.81 -5.74 15.10
CA GLU A 64 -17.90 -5.65 16.07
C GLU A 64 -19.25 -6.08 15.47
N TYR A 65 -19.54 -5.69 14.22
CA TYR A 65 -20.75 -6.12 13.53
C TYR A 65 -20.78 -7.64 13.33
N VAL A 66 -19.68 -8.23 12.86
CA VAL A 66 -19.56 -9.69 12.68
C VAL A 66 -19.76 -10.43 14.00
N HIS A 67 -19.05 -9.99 15.04
CA HIS A 67 -19.15 -10.60 16.37
C HIS A 67 -20.58 -10.53 16.93
N ARG A 68 -21.27 -9.39 16.77
CA ARG A 68 -22.60 -9.17 17.35
C ARG A 68 -23.73 -9.84 16.57
N TYR A 69 -23.70 -9.79 15.24
CA TYR A 69 -24.86 -10.13 14.41
C TYR A 69 -24.68 -11.38 13.55
N ILE A 70 -23.44 -11.87 13.38
CA ILE A 70 -23.14 -13.03 12.53
C ILE A 70 -22.72 -14.22 13.40
N SER A 71 -21.61 -14.09 14.13
CA SER A 71 -21.14 -15.12 15.04
C SER A 71 -20.04 -14.57 15.95
N PRO A 72 -20.11 -14.77 17.28
CA PRO A 72 -19.05 -14.36 18.20
C PRO A 72 -17.76 -15.17 18.02
N ASN A 73 -17.82 -16.28 17.28
CA ASN A 73 -16.67 -17.15 17.06
C ASN A 73 -15.86 -16.80 15.79
N ILE A 74 -16.33 -15.83 14.98
CA ILE A 74 -15.63 -15.41 13.75
C ILE A 74 -14.87 -14.11 14.02
N SER A 75 -13.58 -14.13 13.69
CA SER A 75 -12.69 -12.97 13.81
C SER A 75 -12.34 -12.41 12.43
N VAL A 76 -12.44 -11.08 12.25
CA VAL A 76 -12.10 -10.38 11.00
C VAL A 76 -11.19 -9.19 11.29
N GLY A 77 -10.05 -9.10 10.60
CA GLY A 77 -9.03 -8.08 10.88
C GLY A 77 -7.75 -8.24 10.07
N SER A 78 -6.88 -7.23 10.11
CA SER A 78 -5.59 -7.28 9.41
C SER A 78 -4.40 -7.36 10.37
N PRO A 79 -3.56 -8.40 10.28
CA PRO A 79 -2.27 -8.41 10.98
C PRO A 79 -1.35 -7.29 10.49
N LEU A 80 -1.42 -6.93 9.20
CA LEU A 80 -0.57 -5.88 8.62
C LEU A 80 -0.87 -4.49 9.16
N ARG A 81 -2.02 -4.29 9.85
CA ARG A 81 -2.42 -3.02 10.46
C ARG A 81 -1.34 -2.41 11.34
N GLY A 82 -0.54 -3.26 11.98
CA GLY A 82 0.52 -2.87 12.89
C GLY A 82 1.75 -2.27 12.22
N TYR A 83 1.81 -2.28 10.88
CA TYR A 83 2.99 -1.90 10.12
C TYR A 83 2.73 -0.76 9.14
N SER A 84 3.75 0.05 8.90
CA SER A 84 3.78 1.03 7.81
C SER A 84 3.92 0.33 6.44
N GLU A 85 3.60 1.00 5.32
CA GLU A 85 3.77 0.40 3.98
C GLU A 85 5.23 0.01 3.71
N LEU A 86 6.19 0.82 4.18
CA LEU A 86 7.62 0.55 4.01
C LEU A 86 8.08 -0.66 4.82
N ARG A 87 7.55 -0.87 6.03
CA ARG A 87 7.81 -2.10 6.80
C ARG A 87 7.17 -3.32 6.17
N ILE A 88 5.96 -3.17 5.61
CA ILE A 88 5.32 -4.24 4.84
C ILE A 88 6.16 -4.58 3.60
N ALA A 89 6.73 -3.58 2.91
CA ALA A 89 7.62 -3.79 1.78
C ALA A 89 8.91 -4.53 2.20
N GLU A 90 9.53 -4.16 3.32
CA GLU A 90 10.69 -4.87 3.89
C GLU A 90 10.37 -6.35 4.15
N LEU A 91 9.28 -6.61 4.89
CA LEU A 91 8.83 -7.97 5.23
C LEU A 91 8.46 -8.79 3.99
N PHE A 92 7.75 -8.17 3.04
CA PHE A 92 7.42 -8.83 1.78
C PHE A 92 8.69 -9.17 1.00
N THR A 93 9.66 -8.26 0.95
CA THR A 93 10.92 -8.52 0.26
C THR A 93 11.69 -9.67 0.93
N GLU A 94 11.72 -9.71 2.26
CA GLU A 94 12.42 -10.74 3.03
C GLU A 94 11.78 -12.13 2.88
N TYR A 95 10.46 -12.23 3.05
CA TYR A 95 9.79 -13.54 3.18
C TYR A 95 9.09 -14.02 1.90
N SER A 96 8.76 -13.13 0.98
CA SER A 96 7.82 -13.41 -0.11
C SER A 96 8.34 -13.08 -1.50
N TRP A 97 9.40 -12.28 -1.62
CA TRP A 97 9.90 -11.81 -2.91
C TRP A 97 10.25 -12.91 -3.89
N GLY A 98 10.99 -13.93 -3.44
CA GLY A 98 11.40 -15.03 -4.32
C GLY A 98 10.23 -15.81 -4.92
N LYS A 99 9.07 -15.81 -4.25
CA LYS A 99 7.86 -16.51 -4.70
C LYS A 99 6.92 -15.61 -5.49
N PHE A 100 6.77 -14.34 -5.08
CA PHE A 100 5.71 -13.47 -5.56
C PHE A 100 6.19 -12.18 -6.23
N GLY A 101 7.48 -11.84 -6.15
CA GLY A 101 8.04 -10.56 -6.63
C GLY A 101 7.81 -10.28 -8.12
N LYS A 102 7.47 -11.30 -8.92
CA LYS A 102 7.17 -11.19 -10.36
C LYS A 102 5.68 -11.34 -10.71
N SER A 103 4.81 -11.55 -9.74
CA SER A 103 3.40 -11.91 -9.95
C SER A 103 2.41 -11.06 -9.14
N PHE A 104 2.86 -9.92 -8.60
CA PHE A 104 2.03 -8.96 -7.88
C PHE A 104 1.99 -7.61 -8.60
N SER A 105 0.88 -6.87 -8.45
CA SER A 105 0.81 -5.48 -8.88
C SER A 105 -0.30 -4.71 -8.18
N SER A 106 -0.01 -3.44 -7.84
CA SER A 106 -1.00 -2.45 -7.41
C SER A 106 -1.42 -1.49 -8.54
N CYS A 107 -0.95 -1.73 -9.77
CA CYS A 107 -1.11 -0.79 -10.88
C CYS A 107 -2.54 -0.78 -11.44
N ASN A 108 -3.28 0.31 -11.18
CA ASN A 108 -4.63 0.49 -11.71
C ASN A 108 -4.70 0.48 -13.23
N ARG A 109 -3.78 1.21 -13.89
CA ARG A 109 -3.78 1.40 -15.34
C ARG A 109 -3.55 0.11 -16.11
N ALA A 110 -2.70 -0.78 -15.60
CA ALA A 110 -2.38 -2.04 -16.27
C ALA A 110 -3.39 -3.15 -15.98
N ASN A 111 -4.03 -3.15 -14.80
CA ASN A 111 -4.77 -4.33 -14.33
C ASN A 111 -6.28 -4.12 -14.16
N TYR A 112 -6.76 -2.89 -13.97
CA TYR A 112 -8.14 -2.66 -13.52
C TYR A 112 -8.95 -1.70 -14.42
N ALA A 113 -8.42 -1.33 -15.59
CA ALA A 113 -9.21 -0.64 -16.60
C ALA A 113 -10.25 -1.60 -17.20
N GLN A 114 -11.41 -1.06 -17.60
CA GLN A 114 -12.50 -1.87 -18.16
C GLN A 114 -12.03 -2.64 -19.41
N GLY A 115 -12.32 -3.95 -19.44
CA GLY A 115 -11.92 -4.83 -20.53
C GLY A 115 -10.47 -5.30 -20.48
N GLN A 116 -9.69 -4.96 -19.45
CA GLN A 116 -8.37 -5.52 -19.23
C GLN A 116 -8.45 -6.93 -18.65
N ASP A 117 -7.63 -7.84 -19.19
CA ASP A 117 -7.37 -9.13 -18.58
C ASP A 117 -6.37 -8.96 -17.43
N ASN A 118 -6.81 -9.33 -16.22
CA ASN A 118 -6.03 -9.23 -14.99
C ASN A 118 -5.61 -10.60 -14.43
N THR A 119 -5.67 -11.67 -15.25
CA THR A 119 -5.13 -13.00 -14.90
C THR A 119 -3.63 -12.97 -14.61
N HIS A 120 -2.90 -12.11 -15.32
CA HIS A 120 -1.48 -11.84 -15.09
C HIS A 120 -1.27 -10.37 -14.79
N LEU A 121 -0.86 -10.09 -13.55
CA LEU A 121 -0.66 -8.72 -13.07
C LEU A 121 0.60 -8.10 -13.67
N LYS A 122 0.50 -6.82 -14.06
CA LYS A 122 1.56 -6.07 -14.75
C LYS A 122 1.75 -4.68 -14.15
N TRP A 123 2.96 -4.13 -14.30
CA TRP A 123 3.28 -2.75 -13.96
C TRP A 123 3.44 -1.91 -15.23
N CYS A 124 2.69 -0.82 -15.33
CA CYS A 124 2.81 0.05 -16.51
C CYS A 124 4.09 0.91 -16.50
N GLY A 125 4.69 1.15 -15.32
CA GLY A 125 5.87 2.01 -15.17
C GLY A 125 5.61 3.50 -15.44
N GLU A 126 4.35 3.94 -15.50
CA GLU A 126 3.94 5.28 -15.96
C GLU A 126 2.93 5.97 -15.02
N CYS A 127 2.56 5.36 -13.89
CA CYS A 127 1.50 5.89 -13.03
C CYS A 127 1.94 6.08 -11.56
N PRO A 128 1.20 6.87 -10.77
CA PRO A 128 1.49 7.08 -9.34
C PRO A 128 1.68 5.81 -8.54
N LYS A 129 0.88 4.77 -8.79
CA LYS A 129 1.04 3.46 -8.14
C LYS A 129 2.39 2.80 -8.42
N CYS A 130 2.88 2.91 -9.67
CA CYS A 130 4.19 2.37 -10.02
C CYS A 130 5.30 3.17 -9.34
N ALA A 131 5.22 4.50 -9.36
CA ALA A 131 6.21 5.37 -8.72
C ALA A 131 6.27 5.16 -7.18
N ASN A 132 5.10 5.05 -6.53
CA ASN A 132 4.99 4.72 -5.11
C ASN A 132 5.62 3.36 -4.78
N SER A 133 5.22 2.30 -5.48
CA SER A 133 5.78 0.97 -5.23
C SER A 133 7.27 0.90 -5.55
N TYR A 134 7.77 1.64 -6.54
CA TYR A 134 9.21 1.76 -6.79
C TYR A 134 9.95 2.36 -5.59
N LEU A 135 9.43 3.46 -5.02
CA LEU A 135 9.98 4.05 -3.78
C LEU A 135 10.00 3.04 -2.62
N LEU A 136 8.89 2.35 -2.37
CA LEU A 136 8.76 1.41 -1.25
C LEU A 136 9.71 0.19 -1.35
N PHE A 137 9.93 -0.35 -2.56
CA PHE A 137 10.78 -1.54 -2.75
C PHE A 137 12.25 -1.21 -3.02
N ALA A 138 12.59 0.00 -3.46
CA ALA A 138 13.96 0.41 -3.78
C ALA A 138 14.98 0.19 -2.63
N PRO A 139 14.63 0.33 -1.34
CA PRO A 139 15.56 0.04 -0.24
C PRO A 139 15.96 -1.43 -0.09
N PHE A 140 15.12 -2.35 -0.57
CA PHE A 140 15.18 -3.76 -0.21
C PHE A 140 15.49 -4.66 -1.41
N VAL A 141 15.12 -4.24 -2.61
CA VAL A 141 15.32 -4.99 -3.85
C VAL A 141 16.49 -4.38 -4.64
N SER A 142 17.35 -5.22 -5.23
CA SER A 142 18.46 -4.74 -6.04
C SER A 142 17.95 -3.90 -7.22
N PRO A 143 18.66 -2.83 -7.65
CA PRO A 143 18.20 -1.98 -8.74
C PRO A 143 17.89 -2.76 -10.02
N HIS A 144 18.76 -3.72 -10.40
CA HIS A 144 18.54 -4.57 -11.56
C HIS A 144 17.24 -5.39 -11.48
N GLU A 145 16.96 -6.00 -10.33
CA GLU A 145 15.75 -6.80 -10.14
C GLU A 145 14.49 -5.94 -10.06
N LEU A 146 14.57 -4.79 -9.40
CA LEU A 146 13.46 -3.85 -9.32
C LEU A 146 13.13 -3.26 -10.70
N GLN A 147 14.14 -2.84 -11.46
CA GLN A 147 13.94 -2.35 -12.82
C GLN A 147 13.34 -3.43 -13.73
N ALA A 148 13.71 -4.69 -13.57
CA ALA A 148 13.15 -5.79 -14.35
C ALA A 148 11.63 -5.94 -14.19
N ILE A 149 11.07 -5.67 -13.00
CA ILE A 149 9.61 -5.70 -12.80
C ILE A 149 8.89 -4.48 -13.41
N PHE A 150 9.61 -3.39 -13.65
CA PHE A 150 9.12 -2.15 -14.27
C PHE A 150 9.63 -1.99 -15.71
N ASN A 151 9.54 -3.07 -16.51
CA ASN A 151 9.89 -3.07 -17.94
C ASN A 151 11.37 -2.69 -18.22
N GLY A 152 12.28 -3.01 -17.31
CA GLY A 152 13.70 -2.71 -17.41
C GLY A 152 14.03 -1.22 -17.19
N GLN A 153 13.14 -0.45 -16.56
CA GLN A 153 13.30 0.99 -16.41
C GLN A 153 13.62 1.40 -14.97
N ASP A 154 14.59 2.30 -14.82
CA ASP A 154 14.79 3.06 -13.59
C ASP A 154 13.78 4.21 -13.55
N LEU A 155 12.77 4.09 -12.69
CA LEU A 155 11.70 5.08 -12.62
C LEU A 155 12.18 6.43 -12.09
N PHE A 156 13.23 6.51 -11.25
CA PHE A 156 13.74 7.80 -10.75
C PHE A 156 14.32 8.67 -11.86
N THR A 157 14.87 8.05 -12.91
CA THR A 157 15.41 8.76 -14.08
C THR A 157 14.36 9.11 -15.13
N LYS A 158 13.11 8.68 -14.94
CA LYS A 158 12.07 8.81 -15.94
C LYS A 158 11.42 10.19 -15.88
N GLN A 159 11.73 11.03 -16.87
CA GLN A 159 11.26 12.43 -16.91
C GLN A 159 9.73 12.57 -16.86
N SER A 160 8.97 11.63 -17.44
CA SER A 160 7.50 11.66 -17.40
C SER A 160 6.93 11.49 -15.99
N LEU A 161 7.68 10.86 -15.08
CA LEU A 161 7.28 10.65 -13.68
C LEU A 161 7.77 11.75 -12.74
N LYS A 162 8.57 12.72 -13.21
CA LYS A 162 9.06 13.82 -12.37
C LYS A 162 7.93 14.50 -11.57
N PRO A 163 6.81 14.95 -12.19
CA PRO A 163 5.73 15.59 -11.43
C PRO A 163 5.05 14.65 -10.43
N VAL A 164 5.04 13.35 -10.73
CA VAL A 164 4.49 12.33 -9.84
C VAL A 164 5.36 12.17 -8.60
N PHE A 165 6.68 12.10 -8.76
CA PHE A 165 7.60 12.03 -7.62
C PHE A 165 7.62 13.33 -6.81
N GLU A 166 7.46 14.49 -7.45
CA GLU A 166 7.29 15.76 -6.73
C GLU A 166 6.06 15.71 -5.80
N GLY A 167 4.92 15.23 -6.29
CA GLY A 167 3.71 15.06 -5.46
C GLY A 167 3.85 13.98 -4.38
N LEU A 168 4.49 12.84 -4.69
CA LEU A 168 4.74 11.76 -3.71
C LEU A 168 5.65 12.19 -2.57
N LEU A 169 6.62 13.06 -2.85
CA LEU A 169 7.65 13.49 -1.91
C LEU A 169 7.40 14.89 -1.36
N GLY A 170 6.23 15.47 -1.61
CA GLY A 170 5.82 16.79 -1.10
C GLY A 170 6.76 17.91 -1.52
N ILE A 171 7.10 18.00 -2.81
CA ILE A 171 8.02 19.00 -3.38
C ILE A 171 7.23 20.13 -4.05
N GLY A 172 7.47 21.35 -3.60
CA GLY A 172 6.80 22.54 -4.14
C GLY A 172 5.28 22.48 -4.01
N ASP A 173 4.56 22.96 -5.04
CA ASP A 173 3.10 22.98 -5.09
C ASP A 173 2.50 21.71 -5.75
N ALA A 174 3.30 20.66 -5.95
CA ALA A 174 2.84 19.43 -6.57
C ALA A 174 1.83 18.71 -5.66
N ILE A 175 0.63 18.49 -6.19
CA ILE A 175 -0.44 17.82 -5.46
C ILE A 175 -0.13 16.32 -5.38
N LYS A 176 -0.13 15.75 -4.16
CA LYS A 176 -0.06 14.30 -3.94
C LYS A 176 -1.18 13.63 -4.76
N PRO A 177 -0.90 12.62 -5.59
CA PRO A 177 -1.95 11.95 -6.37
C PRO A 177 -3.07 11.40 -5.47
N PHE A 178 -4.34 11.56 -5.87
CA PHE A 178 -5.48 11.01 -5.13
C PHE A 178 -5.62 9.50 -5.37
N GLU A 179 -4.69 8.75 -4.80
CA GLU A 179 -4.54 7.30 -4.89
C GLU A 179 -4.19 6.73 -3.50
N CYS A 180 -4.28 5.42 -3.32
CA CYS A 180 -3.76 4.76 -2.12
C CYS A 180 -2.24 4.60 -2.25
N ILE A 181 -1.49 5.58 -1.76
CA ILE A 181 -0.03 5.71 -1.86
C ILE A 181 0.51 6.16 -0.50
N GLY A 182 1.78 5.86 -0.22
CA GLY A 182 2.40 6.04 1.10
C GLY A 182 2.53 7.49 1.55
N GLU A 183 2.88 7.66 2.82
CA GLU A 183 3.04 8.97 3.45
C GLU A 183 4.27 9.70 2.88
N ILE A 184 4.23 11.03 2.82
CA ILE A 184 5.33 11.82 2.25
C ILE A 184 6.66 11.50 2.94
N ASP A 185 6.66 11.51 4.28
CA ASP A 185 7.87 11.30 5.07
C ASP A 185 8.35 9.84 5.00
N GLU A 186 7.43 8.88 4.95
CA GLU A 186 7.75 7.47 4.70
C GLU A 186 8.45 7.28 3.35
N LEU A 187 7.92 7.88 2.29
CA LEU A 187 8.47 7.78 0.94
C LEU A 187 9.82 8.50 0.80
N ARG A 188 10.03 9.61 1.52
CA ARG A 188 11.34 10.27 1.63
C ARG A 188 12.35 9.36 2.30
N THR A 189 12.00 8.75 3.43
CA THR A 189 12.85 7.78 4.12
C THR A 189 13.20 6.60 3.21
N ALA A 190 12.23 6.07 2.46
CA ALA A 190 12.47 5.01 1.48
C ALA A 190 13.48 5.44 0.40
N TYR A 191 13.32 6.64 -0.19
CA TYR A 191 14.27 7.16 -1.18
C TYR A 191 15.71 7.21 -0.63
N TYR A 192 15.89 7.75 0.58
CA TYR A 192 17.21 7.86 1.19
C TYR A 192 17.82 6.51 1.58
N MET A 193 17.02 5.57 2.07
CA MET A 193 17.49 4.20 2.33
C MET A 193 18.00 3.54 1.05
N ALA A 194 17.28 3.70 -0.07
CA ALA A 194 17.71 3.19 -1.37
C ALA A 194 19.02 3.86 -1.86
N LYS A 195 19.11 5.20 -1.81
CA LYS A 195 20.34 5.93 -2.19
C LYS A 195 21.53 5.55 -1.31
N LYS A 196 21.34 5.36 -0.01
CA LYS A 196 22.40 4.94 0.91
C LYS A 196 22.89 3.52 0.61
N ARG A 197 21.97 2.61 0.29
CA ARG A 197 22.27 1.19 0.06
C ARG A 197 22.95 0.96 -1.30
N TRP A 198 22.39 1.54 -2.36
CA TRP A 198 22.78 1.23 -3.75
C TRP A 198 23.62 2.32 -4.42
N ARG A 199 23.71 3.52 -3.82
CA ARG A 199 24.51 4.64 -4.32
C ARG A 199 24.20 4.97 -5.78
N ASP A 200 25.16 4.74 -6.67
CA ASP A 200 25.09 5.06 -8.10
C ASP A 200 24.45 3.94 -8.93
N GLU A 201 24.20 2.76 -8.34
CA GLU A 201 23.51 1.64 -9.02
C GLU A 201 22.01 1.92 -9.21
N ILE A 202 21.45 2.86 -8.44
CA ILE A 202 20.08 3.34 -8.58
C ILE A 202 20.09 4.82 -8.98
N GLY A 203 19.16 5.20 -9.84
CA GLY A 203 18.98 6.56 -10.31
C GLY A 203 18.82 7.58 -9.18
N SER A 204 18.95 8.84 -9.56
CA SER A 204 18.65 9.98 -8.67
C SER A 204 17.51 10.77 -9.28
N LEU A 205 16.61 11.25 -8.42
CA LEU A 205 15.57 12.17 -8.86
C LEU A 205 16.20 13.50 -9.33
N PRO A 206 15.62 14.19 -10.32
CA PRO A 206 16.19 15.41 -10.89
C PRO A 206 15.98 16.66 -10.00
N PHE A 207 15.75 16.46 -8.69
CA PHE A 207 15.50 17.50 -7.69
C PHE A 207 15.94 17.01 -6.31
N SER A 208 16.14 17.95 -5.39
CA SER A 208 16.46 17.64 -3.99
C SER A 208 15.23 17.12 -3.26
N VAL A 209 15.39 16.00 -2.57
CA VAL A 209 14.36 15.42 -1.68
C VAL A 209 14.68 15.87 -0.26
N PRO A 210 13.75 16.42 0.54
CA PRO A 210 13.99 16.69 1.95
C PRO A 210 14.18 15.39 2.74
N GLU A 211 15.08 15.40 3.72
CA GLU A 211 15.15 14.31 4.71
C GLU A 211 13.92 14.34 5.61
N ALA A 212 13.49 13.16 6.04
CA ALA A 212 12.41 12.98 6.99
C ALA A 212 12.83 12.02 8.11
N GLU A 213 12.51 12.38 9.34
CA GLU A 213 12.63 11.48 10.50
C GLU A 213 11.37 10.64 10.60
N TYR A 214 11.32 9.52 9.88
CA TYR A 214 10.22 8.55 9.91
C TYR A 214 10.72 7.21 10.45
N ASP A 215 10.18 6.78 11.59
CA ASP A 215 10.40 5.43 12.11
C ASP A 215 9.44 4.45 11.42
N TYR A 216 9.87 3.91 10.28
CA TYR A 216 9.06 2.95 9.53
C TYR A 216 8.86 1.62 10.27
N LYS A 217 9.67 1.33 11.31
CA LYS A 217 9.54 0.13 12.13
C LYS A 217 8.60 0.32 13.31
N LYS A 218 8.06 1.53 13.50
CA LYS A 218 7.05 1.81 14.52
C LYS A 218 5.87 0.87 14.35
N GLU A 219 5.47 0.25 15.46
CA GLU A 219 4.29 -0.60 15.51
C GLU A 219 3.05 0.21 15.88
N TYR A 220 1.93 -0.17 15.26
CA TYR A 220 0.62 0.45 15.44
C TYR A 220 -0.37 -0.52 16.09
N PRO A 221 -1.44 -0.01 16.73
CA PRO A 221 -2.44 -0.87 17.35
C PRO A 221 -3.08 -1.85 16.35
N VAL A 222 -3.18 -3.12 16.76
CA VAL A 222 -3.88 -4.18 16.03
C VAL A 222 -4.97 -4.79 16.89
N GLN A 223 -5.83 -5.65 16.31
CA GLN A 223 -6.72 -6.46 17.13
C GLN A 223 -5.90 -7.52 17.86
N ARG A 224 -6.09 -7.71 19.16
CA ARG A 224 -5.26 -8.62 19.96
C ARG A 224 -5.11 -10.03 19.36
N TRP A 225 -6.18 -10.57 18.77
CA TRP A 225 -6.14 -11.90 18.15
C TRP A 225 -5.28 -11.96 16.88
N THR A 226 -5.00 -10.84 16.22
CA THR A 226 -4.13 -10.82 15.03
C THR A 226 -2.65 -10.87 15.36
N GLU A 227 -2.27 -10.65 16.63
CA GLU A 227 -0.86 -10.67 17.09
C GLU A 227 -0.18 -12.03 16.83
N GLU A 228 -0.95 -13.13 16.84
CA GLU A 228 -0.42 -14.47 16.55
C GLU A 228 0.00 -14.68 15.08
N TYR A 229 -0.35 -13.73 14.20
CA TYR A 229 -0.02 -13.72 12.77
C TYR A 229 1.07 -12.70 12.41
N LEU A 230 1.62 -11.99 13.40
CA LEU A 230 2.77 -11.10 13.20
C LEU A 230 4.06 -11.95 13.11
N VAL A 231 5.04 -11.44 12.36
CA VAL A 231 6.34 -12.11 12.12
C VAL A 231 7.40 -11.55 13.05
#